data_AF-X0U800-F1
#
_entry.id   AF-X0U800-F1
#
_cell.length_a   1.000
_cell.length_b   1.000
_cell.length_c   1.000
_cell.angle_alpha   90.00
_cell.angle_beta   90.00
_cell.angle_gamma   90.00
#
_symmetry.space_group_name_H-M   'P 1'
#
loop_
_entity.id
_entity.type
_entity.pdbx_description
1 polymer ?
#
loop_
_entity_poly.entity_id
_entity_poly.type
_entity_poly.pdbx_seq_one_letter_code
_entity_poly.pdbx_strand_id
1 'polypeptide(L)'
;PFQMRNRAIDPSWGWGLTTSSGGVNFYLGNNPEADGLNKAPSFVRYGPGHQYQDFKKEAELRTGRTLGPREVSRYWTQRTLTWFRNRPKAAARLIFHKAGFFWNHRQPPDNFFLEIFKRFTSLGGIWLVNWGLVAPLGLAGLLWSLAQKPGSPGGRSFWLLHAYVATYFAVNVAFYILSRYRFPTVAGLIPFAAYAMVEFYRNWRTSKRSRAWALAFLFLPCIALSRLPLIGEENKAVTHYSMGVIYANQGWKDKAVKEYLASIKADPSFKASYLNLGILQAKRGNLHQAIWALEGTLRLETDPSQISILQLNIRRLKAQ
;
A
#
# COMPACT_ATOMS: atom_id res chain seq x y z
N PRO A 1 -7.77 -26.59 5.42
CA PRO A 1 -6.34 -26.60 5.82
C PRO A 1 -5.96 -25.51 6.85
N PHE A 2 -6.16 -24.22 6.56
CA PHE A 2 -5.68 -23.14 7.44
C PHE A 2 -6.44 -23.00 8.77
N GLN A 3 -7.77 -23.21 8.78
CA GLN A 3 -8.56 -23.22 10.02
C GLN A 3 -8.21 -24.39 10.92
N MET A 4 -8.04 -25.57 10.33
CA MET A 4 -7.62 -26.78 11.06
C MET A 4 -6.26 -26.55 11.72
N ARG A 5 -5.30 -25.98 10.97
CA ARG A 5 -3.99 -25.58 11.52
C ARG A 5 -4.13 -24.57 12.65
N ASN A 6 -4.88 -23.48 12.45
CA ASN A 6 -5.01 -22.43 13.46
C ASN A 6 -5.67 -22.95 14.74
N ARG A 7 -6.69 -23.81 14.61
CA ARG A 7 -7.35 -24.47 15.75
C ARG A 7 -6.44 -25.47 16.47
N ALA A 8 -5.58 -26.17 15.73
CA ALA A 8 -4.59 -27.07 16.32
C ALA A 8 -3.51 -26.33 17.11
N ILE A 9 -3.13 -25.13 16.66
CA ILE A 9 -2.16 -24.26 17.35
C ILE A 9 -2.80 -23.56 18.55
N ASP A 10 -4.01 -23.03 18.39
CA ASP A 10 -4.73 -22.33 19.45
C ASP A 10 -6.25 -22.58 19.33
N PRO A 11 -6.81 -23.46 20.18
CA PRO A 11 -8.22 -23.80 20.18
C PRO A 11 -9.16 -22.59 20.38
N SER A 12 -8.68 -21.51 21.01
CA SER A 12 -9.47 -20.29 21.26
C SER A 12 -9.84 -19.55 19.97
N TRP A 13 -9.16 -19.82 18.86
CA TRP A 13 -9.45 -19.24 17.55
C TRP A 13 -10.69 -19.88 16.91
N GLY A 14 -10.96 -21.15 17.25
CA GLY A 14 -11.86 -22.10 16.59
C GLY A 14 -12.21 -21.83 15.12
N TRP A 15 -13.47 -22.06 14.70
CA TRP A 15 -13.88 -22.07 13.28
C TRP A 15 -14.31 -20.70 12.73
N GLY A 16 -13.84 -20.35 11.53
CA GLY A 16 -14.27 -19.19 10.73
C GLY A 16 -14.07 -19.40 9.22
N LEU A 17 -14.68 -18.55 8.38
CA LEU A 17 -14.49 -18.58 6.92
C LEU A 17 -13.09 -18.09 6.50
N THR A 18 -12.49 -17.20 7.30
CA THR A 18 -11.15 -16.63 7.12
C THR A 18 -10.46 -16.51 8.50
N THR A 19 -9.33 -15.81 8.61
CA THR A 19 -8.66 -15.62 9.90
C THR A 19 -9.51 -14.86 10.93
N SER A 20 -9.23 -15.03 12.23
CA SER A 20 -9.86 -14.27 13.33
C SER A 20 -9.50 -12.77 13.35
N SER A 21 -8.77 -12.30 12.33
CA SER A 21 -8.42 -10.90 12.11
C SER A 21 -9.22 -10.25 10.97
N GLY A 22 -10.13 -10.98 10.33
CA GLY A 22 -10.92 -10.48 9.18
C GLY A 22 -11.66 -9.18 9.48
N GLY A 23 -12.32 -9.08 10.64
CA GLY A 23 -13.04 -7.87 11.04
C GLY A 23 -12.14 -6.68 11.37
N VAL A 24 -10.94 -6.94 11.91
CA VAL A 24 -9.91 -5.91 12.13
C VAL A 24 -9.46 -5.34 10.79
N ASN A 25 -9.13 -6.20 9.81
CA ASN A 25 -8.76 -5.75 8.47
C ASN A 25 -9.90 -5.01 7.76
N PHE A 26 -11.15 -5.46 7.97
CA PHE A 26 -12.31 -4.80 7.40
C PHE A 26 -12.47 -3.39 7.97
N TYR A 27 -12.34 -3.22 9.30
CA TYR A 27 -12.41 -1.91 9.94
C TYR A 27 -11.24 -1.00 9.60
N LEU A 28 -10.02 -1.56 9.50
CA LEU A 28 -8.82 -0.81 9.12
C LEU A 28 -9.03 -0.04 7.82
N GLY A 29 -9.64 -0.66 6.82
CA GLY A 29 -9.99 0.01 5.57
C GLY A 29 -11.30 0.78 5.59
N ASN A 30 -12.17 0.58 6.59
CA ASN A 30 -13.55 1.09 6.60
C ASN A 30 -13.92 1.65 7.98
N ASN A 31 -13.40 2.84 8.26
CA ASN A 31 -13.68 3.59 9.48
C ASN A 31 -13.67 5.11 9.19
N PRO A 32 -14.10 5.97 10.13
CA PRO A 32 -14.16 7.42 9.92
C PRO A 32 -12.83 8.10 9.55
N GLU A 33 -11.69 7.52 9.94
CA GLU A 33 -10.35 8.05 9.69
C GLU A 33 -9.68 7.43 8.44
N ALA A 34 -10.30 6.41 7.84
CA ALA A 34 -9.78 5.69 6.69
C ALA A 34 -9.76 6.57 5.44
N ASP A 35 -8.65 6.52 4.71
CA ASP A 35 -8.47 7.16 3.41
C ASP A 35 -8.73 6.21 2.24
N GLY A 36 -8.85 4.90 2.51
CA GLY A 36 -9.03 3.83 1.51
C GLY A 36 -7.74 3.08 1.17
N LEU A 37 -6.61 3.55 1.69
CA LEU A 37 -5.32 2.87 1.73
C LEU A 37 -5.14 2.18 3.09
N ASN A 38 -3.94 1.68 3.37
CA ASN A 38 -3.61 1.01 4.64
C ASN A 38 -3.22 2.01 5.75
N LYS A 39 -4.08 3.01 6.00
CA LYS A 39 -3.87 3.99 7.06
C LYS A 39 -4.33 3.42 8.41
N ALA A 40 -3.42 3.38 9.39
CA ALA A 40 -3.76 2.98 10.75
C ALA A 40 -4.65 4.05 11.42
N PRO A 41 -5.71 3.65 12.17
CA PRO A 41 -6.47 4.55 13.01
C PRO A 41 -5.62 5.17 14.12
N SER A 42 -6.04 6.32 14.64
CA SER A 42 -5.37 7.07 15.70
C SER A 42 -4.94 6.26 16.94
N PHE A 43 -5.72 5.25 17.34
CA PHE A 43 -5.44 4.40 18.51
C PHE A 43 -4.47 3.24 18.24
N VAL A 44 -4.05 3.05 16.98
CA VAL A 44 -3.20 1.93 16.57
C VAL A 44 -1.78 2.43 16.33
N ARG A 45 -0.81 1.82 17.01
CA ARG A 45 0.60 2.13 16.77
C ARG A 45 1.04 1.57 15.42
N TYR A 46 1.77 2.38 14.66
CA TYR A 46 2.35 1.97 13.39
C TYR A 46 3.52 1.00 13.64
N GLY A 47 3.47 -0.18 13.05
CA GLY A 47 4.55 -1.17 13.11
C GLY A 47 4.05 -2.62 13.02
N PRO A 48 4.83 -3.53 12.43
CA PRO A 48 4.46 -4.95 12.37
C PRO A 48 4.41 -5.52 13.79
N GLY A 49 3.34 -6.27 14.11
CA GLY A 49 3.21 -7.04 15.35
C GLY A 49 2.36 -6.42 16.46
N HIS A 50 2.16 -5.10 16.49
CA HIS A 50 1.34 -4.44 17.53
C HIS A 50 -0.10 -4.17 17.10
N GLN A 51 -0.36 -4.08 15.80
CA GLN A 51 -1.66 -3.67 15.26
C GLN A 51 -2.83 -4.48 15.84
N TYR A 52 -2.78 -5.81 15.76
CA TYR A 52 -3.87 -6.64 16.29
C TYR A 52 -4.03 -6.51 17.81
N GLN A 53 -2.93 -6.36 18.55
CA GLN A 53 -2.97 -6.18 20.00
C GLN A 53 -3.65 -4.86 20.39
N ASP A 54 -3.36 -3.78 19.65
CA ASP A 54 -3.97 -2.47 19.89
C ASP A 54 -5.47 -2.51 19.56
N PHE A 55 -5.87 -3.16 18.46
CA PHE A 55 -7.29 -3.41 18.14
C PHE A 55 -8.01 -4.24 19.19
N LYS A 56 -7.34 -5.25 19.76
CA LYS A 56 -7.91 -6.07 20.84
C LYS A 56 -8.08 -5.23 22.11
N LYS A 57 -7.01 -4.57 22.58
CA LYS A 57 -7.03 -3.72 23.78
C LYS A 57 -8.12 -2.65 23.69
N GLU A 58 -8.24 -1.99 22.54
CA GLU A 58 -9.26 -0.97 22.33
C GLU A 58 -10.68 -1.54 22.36
N ALA A 59 -10.90 -2.73 21.79
CA ALA A 59 -12.20 -3.39 21.85
C ALA A 59 -12.56 -3.82 23.29
N GLU A 60 -11.58 -4.33 24.05
CA GLU A 60 -11.75 -4.71 25.46
C GLU A 60 -12.04 -3.49 26.33
N LEU A 61 -11.30 -2.38 26.14
CA LEU A 61 -11.53 -1.11 26.82
C LEU A 61 -12.96 -0.58 26.59
N ARG A 62 -13.46 -0.63 25.35
CA ARG A 62 -14.81 -0.15 24.99
C ARG A 62 -15.94 -1.07 25.41
N THR A 63 -15.66 -2.34 25.69
CA THR A 63 -16.67 -3.34 26.09
C THR A 63 -16.64 -3.67 27.57
N GLY A 64 -15.57 -3.29 28.29
CA GLY A 64 -15.39 -3.58 29.71
C GLY A 64 -15.12 -5.04 30.03
N ARG A 65 -14.78 -5.87 29.04
CA ARG A 65 -14.51 -7.30 29.22
C ARG A 65 -13.38 -7.79 28.34
N THR A 66 -12.77 -8.92 28.70
CA THR A 66 -11.81 -9.61 27.85
C THR A 66 -12.51 -10.24 26.64
N LEU A 67 -11.86 -10.17 25.48
CA LEU A 67 -12.42 -10.63 24.22
C LEU A 67 -11.52 -11.70 23.58
N GLY A 68 -12.15 -12.80 23.19
CA GLY A 68 -11.51 -13.81 22.34
C GLY A 68 -11.26 -13.27 20.91
N PRO A 69 -10.34 -13.88 20.14
CA PRO A 69 -9.98 -13.38 18.80
C PRO A 69 -11.18 -13.20 17.84
N ARG A 70 -12.16 -14.11 17.90
CA ARG A 70 -13.40 -14.03 17.11
C ARG A 70 -14.30 -12.89 17.54
N GLU A 71 -14.38 -12.63 18.85
CA GLU A 71 -15.21 -11.56 19.39
C GLU A 71 -14.63 -10.20 18.99
N VAL A 72 -13.29 -10.07 19.02
CA VAL A 72 -12.58 -8.91 18.47
C VAL A 72 -12.93 -8.71 17.00
N SER A 73 -12.84 -9.76 16.17
CA SER A 73 -13.24 -9.67 14.75
C SER A 73 -14.69 -9.22 14.59
N ARG A 74 -15.63 -9.86 15.32
CA ARG A 74 -17.06 -9.55 15.22
C ARG A 74 -17.34 -8.12 15.65
N TYR A 75 -16.72 -7.66 16.74
CA TYR A 75 -16.84 -6.29 17.24
C TYR A 75 -16.48 -5.27 16.17
N TRP A 76 -15.31 -5.43 15.54
CA TRP A 76 -14.84 -4.48 14.52
C TRP A 76 -15.66 -4.56 13.23
N THR A 77 -16.11 -5.75 12.81
CA THR A 77 -17.06 -5.87 11.70
C THR A 77 -18.37 -5.13 11.99
N GLN A 78 -18.95 -5.32 13.17
CA GLN A 78 -20.17 -4.63 13.56
C GLN A 78 -19.98 -3.12 13.60
N ARG A 79 -18.86 -2.63 14.15
CA ARG A 79 -18.52 -1.20 14.14
C ARG A 79 -18.46 -0.62 12.73
N THR A 80 -17.86 -1.32 11.77
CA THR A 80 -17.85 -0.90 10.36
C THR A 80 -19.25 -0.85 9.78
N LEU A 81 -20.06 -1.89 9.97
CA LEU A 81 -21.43 -1.94 9.44
C LEU A 81 -22.32 -0.85 10.05
N THR A 82 -22.19 -0.59 11.36
CA THR A 82 -22.86 0.53 12.02
C THR A 82 -22.41 1.86 11.42
N TRP A 83 -21.11 2.04 11.13
CA TRP A 83 -20.62 3.25 10.46
C TRP A 83 -21.21 3.42 9.06
N PHE A 84 -21.25 2.36 8.25
CA PHE A 84 -21.88 2.37 6.93
C PHE A 84 -23.36 2.78 7.01
N ARG A 85 -24.11 2.22 7.96
CA ARG A 85 -25.53 2.55 8.18
C ARG A 85 -25.71 4.01 8.61
N ASN A 86 -24.84 4.50 9.51
CA ASN A 86 -24.97 5.85 10.07
C ASN A 86 -24.45 6.95 9.13
N ARG A 87 -23.49 6.64 8.25
CA ARG A 87 -22.87 7.59 7.30
C ARG A 87 -22.77 7.02 5.88
N PRO A 88 -23.89 6.68 5.22
CA PRO A 88 -23.89 5.98 3.93
C PRO A 88 -23.20 6.78 2.82
N LYS A 89 -23.36 8.12 2.80
CA LYS A 89 -22.69 8.99 1.82
C LYS A 89 -21.16 8.95 1.97
N ALA A 90 -20.65 8.93 3.20
CA ALA A 90 -19.22 8.87 3.46
C ALA A 90 -18.65 7.48 3.11
N ALA A 91 -19.38 6.41 3.45
CA ALA A 91 -19.03 5.05 3.09
C ALA A 91 -18.99 4.84 1.57
N ALA A 92 -20.02 5.29 0.84
CA ALA A 92 -20.07 5.23 -0.62
C ALA A 92 -18.92 6.01 -1.27
N ARG A 93 -18.63 7.21 -0.75
CA ARG A 93 -17.47 8.00 -1.18
C ARG A 93 -16.18 7.23 -0.98
N LEU A 94 -15.96 6.62 0.18
CA LEU A 94 -14.76 5.83 0.48
C LEU A 94 -14.62 4.63 -0.47
N ILE A 95 -15.71 3.89 -0.72
CA ILE A 95 -15.73 2.76 -1.67
C ILE A 95 -15.38 3.24 -3.09
N PHE A 96 -15.91 4.39 -3.53
CA PHE A 96 -15.59 4.97 -4.82
C PHE A 96 -14.12 5.38 -4.93
N HIS A 97 -13.54 5.97 -3.88
CA HIS A 97 -12.11 6.28 -3.83
C HIS A 97 -11.26 5.02 -3.94
N LYS A 98 -11.61 3.95 -3.23
CA LYS A 98 -10.92 2.65 -3.33
C LYS A 98 -10.99 2.06 -4.73
N ALA A 99 -12.15 2.11 -5.38
CA ALA A 99 -12.30 1.68 -6.76
C ALA A 99 -11.38 2.48 -7.69
N GLY A 100 -11.31 3.81 -7.52
CA GLY A 100 -10.37 4.67 -8.25
C GLY A 100 -8.90 4.33 -7.97
N PHE A 101 -8.54 4.11 -6.71
CA PHE A 101 -7.19 3.70 -6.33
C PHE A 101 -6.82 2.40 -7.01
N PHE A 102 -7.70 1.39 -7.02
CA PHE A 102 -7.44 0.09 -7.65
C PHE A 102 -6.93 0.26 -9.08
N TRP A 103 -7.62 1.05 -9.89
CA TRP A 103 -7.27 1.29 -11.30
C TRP A 103 -6.14 2.29 -11.50
N ASN A 104 -5.69 2.98 -10.45
CA ASN A 104 -4.64 3.98 -10.55
C ASN A 104 -3.29 3.37 -10.92
N HIS A 105 -2.54 4.05 -11.78
CA HIS A 105 -1.20 3.64 -12.23
C HIS A 105 -0.18 3.63 -11.09
N ARG A 106 -0.37 4.49 -10.08
CA ARG A 106 0.49 4.52 -8.90
C ARG A 106 0.19 3.32 -8.02
N GLN A 107 1.27 2.73 -7.51
CA GLN A 107 1.25 1.56 -6.66
C GLN A 107 1.30 2.02 -5.20
N PRO A 108 0.21 1.90 -4.42
CA PRO A 108 0.23 2.26 -3.00
C PRO A 108 1.26 1.41 -2.27
N PRO A 109 2.20 2.03 -1.54
CA PRO A 109 3.17 1.30 -0.77
C PRO A 109 2.48 0.54 0.36
N ASP A 110 3.07 -0.58 0.75
CA ASP A 110 2.76 -1.22 2.01
C ASP A 110 3.63 -0.64 3.13
N ASN A 111 4.90 -1.04 3.11
CA ASN A 111 5.96 -0.51 3.96
C ASN A 111 7.05 0.20 3.14
N PHE A 112 7.18 -0.15 1.86
CA PHE A 112 8.17 0.40 0.93
C PHE A 112 7.49 0.76 -0.40
N PHE A 113 8.01 1.80 -1.05
CA PHE A 113 7.68 2.10 -2.43
C PHE A 113 8.40 1.12 -3.35
N LEU A 114 7.71 0.66 -4.41
CA LEU A 114 8.26 -0.33 -5.34
C LEU A 114 9.51 0.21 -6.06
N GLU A 115 9.55 1.53 -6.24
CA GLU A 115 10.62 2.30 -6.87
C GLU A 115 11.99 2.04 -6.25
N ILE A 116 12.06 1.77 -4.94
CA ILE A 116 13.31 1.40 -4.26
C ILE A 116 13.88 0.10 -4.84
N PHE A 117 13.03 -0.89 -5.09
CA PHE A 117 13.45 -2.21 -5.55
C PHE A 117 13.99 -2.20 -6.99
N LYS A 118 13.65 -1.17 -7.78
CA LYS A 118 14.25 -0.96 -9.11
C LYS A 118 15.76 -0.73 -9.04
N ARG A 119 16.31 -0.26 -7.91
CA ARG A 119 17.76 -0.08 -7.71
C ARG A 119 18.51 -1.42 -7.59
N PHE A 120 17.80 -2.48 -7.24
CA PHE A 120 18.38 -3.81 -6.99
C PHE A 120 18.11 -4.80 -8.11
N THR A 121 17.42 -4.40 -9.18
CA THR A 121 17.05 -5.29 -10.29
C THR A 121 17.26 -4.61 -11.64
N SER A 122 17.87 -5.31 -12.59
CA SER A 122 17.95 -4.86 -13.99
C SER A 122 16.58 -4.85 -14.67
N LEU A 123 15.64 -5.65 -14.18
CA LEU A 123 14.26 -5.75 -14.68
C LEU A 123 13.42 -4.49 -14.38
N GLY A 124 13.82 -3.67 -13.41
CA GLY A 124 13.11 -2.44 -13.05
C GLY A 124 13.01 -1.40 -14.17
N GLY A 125 13.86 -1.51 -15.20
CA GLY A 125 13.87 -0.64 -16.39
C GLY A 125 12.94 -1.07 -17.52
N ILE A 126 12.29 -2.25 -17.44
CA ILE A 126 11.40 -2.75 -18.51
C ILE A 126 10.06 -2.03 -18.43
N TRP A 127 9.88 -1.01 -19.27
CA TRP A 127 8.68 -0.17 -19.29
C TRP A 127 7.38 -0.94 -19.64
N LEU A 128 7.49 -2.06 -20.37
CA LEU A 128 6.37 -2.84 -20.90
C LEU A 128 5.59 -3.65 -19.84
N VAL A 129 6.13 -3.84 -18.63
CA VAL A 129 5.52 -4.68 -17.59
C VAL A 129 5.23 -3.86 -16.33
N ASN A 130 4.39 -2.83 -16.47
CA ASN A 130 3.95 -2.02 -15.34
C ASN A 130 2.42 -1.97 -15.22
N TRP A 131 1.92 -1.84 -13.98
CA TRP A 131 0.49 -1.77 -13.68
C TRP A 131 -0.21 -0.65 -14.47
N GLY A 132 0.44 0.49 -14.63
CA GLY A 132 -0.07 1.65 -15.38
C GLY A 132 -0.30 1.43 -16.87
N LEU A 133 0.21 0.34 -17.46
CA LEU A 133 -0.05 -0.05 -18.84
C LEU A 133 -0.98 -1.27 -18.91
N VAL A 134 -0.68 -2.30 -18.12
CA VAL A 134 -1.45 -3.56 -18.13
C VAL A 134 -2.88 -3.35 -17.64
N ALA A 135 -3.08 -2.55 -16.59
CA ALA A 135 -4.40 -2.33 -16.03
C ALA A 135 -5.37 -1.61 -17.00
N PRO A 136 -5.02 -0.46 -17.62
CA PRO A 136 -5.92 0.20 -18.56
C PRO A 136 -6.12 -0.59 -19.86
N LEU A 137 -5.10 -1.27 -20.39
CA LEU A 137 -5.28 -2.15 -21.56
C LEU A 137 -6.16 -3.37 -21.22
N GLY A 138 -5.93 -3.98 -20.06
CA GLY A 138 -6.73 -5.08 -19.56
C GLY A 138 -8.18 -4.69 -19.31
N LEU A 139 -8.42 -3.49 -18.77
CA LEU A 139 -9.77 -2.95 -18.59
C LEU A 139 -10.46 -2.72 -19.95
N ALA A 140 -9.78 -2.13 -20.92
CA ALA A 140 -10.32 -1.95 -22.26
C ALA A 140 -10.66 -3.29 -22.93
N GLY A 141 -9.79 -4.30 -22.82
CA GLY A 141 -10.05 -5.65 -23.32
C GLY A 141 -11.19 -6.37 -22.60
N LEU A 142 -11.30 -6.20 -21.30
CA LEU A 142 -12.39 -6.73 -20.49
C LEU A 142 -13.72 -6.12 -20.92
N LEU A 143 -13.81 -4.79 -21.00
CA LEU A 143 -15.02 -4.08 -21.45
C LEU A 143 -15.37 -4.43 -22.89
N TRP A 144 -14.38 -4.50 -23.78
CA TRP A 144 -14.57 -4.93 -25.15
C TRP A 144 -15.14 -6.34 -25.21
N SER A 145 -14.60 -7.29 -24.44
CA SER A 145 -15.10 -8.67 -24.42
C SER A 145 -16.56 -8.79 -23.95
N LEU A 146 -16.98 -7.95 -22.99
CA LEU A 146 -18.37 -7.92 -22.51
C LEU A 146 -19.35 -7.38 -23.58
N ALA A 147 -18.88 -6.52 -24.47
CA ALA A 147 -19.69 -5.95 -25.55
C ALA A 147 -19.87 -6.89 -26.77
N GLN A 148 -19.17 -8.04 -26.80
CA GLN A 148 -19.17 -8.93 -27.94
C GLN A 148 -20.33 -9.95 -27.86
N LYS A 149 -20.89 -10.30 -29.03
CA LYS A 149 -21.95 -11.30 -29.10
C LYS A 149 -21.45 -12.68 -28.63
N PRO A 150 -22.26 -13.43 -27.85
CA PRO A 150 -21.96 -14.81 -27.48
C PRO A 150 -21.65 -15.66 -28.72
N GLY A 151 -20.57 -16.46 -28.69
CA GLY A 151 -20.21 -17.37 -29.77
C GLY A 151 -19.32 -16.80 -30.89
N SER A 152 -18.99 -15.51 -30.88
CA SER A 152 -17.94 -14.97 -31.76
C SER A 152 -16.53 -15.44 -31.33
N PRO A 153 -15.49 -15.36 -32.18
CA PRO A 153 -14.10 -15.69 -31.78
C PRO A 153 -13.61 -14.93 -30.53
N GLY A 154 -14.20 -13.76 -30.25
CA GLY A 154 -14.00 -12.95 -29.04
C GLY A 154 -15.14 -13.03 -28.01
N GLY A 155 -16.13 -13.87 -28.26
CA GLY A 155 -17.28 -14.21 -27.40
C GLY A 155 -17.22 -15.67 -26.89
N ARG A 156 -16.03 -16.29 -26.94
CA ARG A 156 -15.73 -17.44 -26.07
C ARG A 156 -15.96 -16.98 -24.64
N SER A 157 -16.66 -17.78 -23.84
CA SER A 157 -17.11 -17.35 -22.52
C SER A 157 -15.90 -17.13 -21.59
N PHE A 158 -15.41 -15.88 -21.54
CA PHE A 158 -14.38 -15.42 -20.62
C PHE A 158 -14.90 -15.29 -19.18
N TRP A 159 -16.09 -15.83 -18.89
CA TRP A 159 -16.79 -15.65 -17.62
C TRP A 159 -15.92 -16.00 -16.41
N LEU A 160 -15.04 -17.00 -16.52
CA LEU A 160 -14.06 -17.33 -15.48
C LEU A 160 -13.05 -16.20 -15.24
N LEU A 161 -12.53 -15.58 -16.31
CA LEU A 161 -11.63 -14.43 -16.21
C LEU A 161 -12.36 -13.19 -15.72
N HIS A 162 -13.60 -12.94 -16.17
CA HIS A 162 -14.45 -11.87 -15.65
C HIS A 162 -14.69 -12.06 -14.14
N ALA A 163 -15.11 -13.25 -13.72
CA ALA A 163 -15.35 -13.58 -12.32
C ALA A 163 -14.07 -13.46 -11.48
N TYR A 164 -12.92 -13.87 -12.02
CA TYR A 164 -11.61 -13.71 -11.38
C TYR A 164 -11.29 -12.24 -11.14
N VAL A 165 -11.30 -11.41 -12.19
CA VAL A 165 -10.99 -9.97 -12.07
C VAL A 165 -12.00 -9.27 -11.17
N ALA A 166 -13.29 -9.57 -11.32
CA ALA A 166 -14.35 -8.99 -10.51
C ALA A 166 -14.21 -9.36 -9.02
N THR A 167 -13.84 -10.60 -8.72
CA THR A 167 -13.64 -11.05 -7.32
C THR A 167 -12.46 -10.35 -6.68
N TYR A 168 -11.31 -10.27 -7.37
CA TYR A 168 -10.16 -9.53 -6.85
C TYR A 168 -10.44 -8.04 -6.68
N PHE A 169 -11.13 -7.44 -7.65
CA PHE A 169 -11.58 -6.05 -7.55
C PHE A 169 -12.49 -5.85 -6.32
N ALA A 170 -13.52 -6.69 -6.16
CA ALA A 170 -14.47 -6.60 -5.06
C ALA A 170 -13.79 -6.80 -3.71
N VAL A 171 -12.91 -7.79 -3.56
CA VAL A 171 -12.18 -8.04 -2.32
C VAL A 171 -11.27 -6.86 -1.96
N ASN A 172 -10.51 -6.33 -2.93
CA ASN A 172 -9.65 -5.17 -2.68
C ASN A 172 -10.46 -3.94 -2.26
N VAL A 173 -11.56 -3.65 -2.96
CA VAL A 173 -12.44 -2.50 -2.66
C VAL A 173 -13.18 -2.67 -1.33
N ALA A 174 -13.57 -3.90 -0.97
CA ALA A 174 -14.24 -4.17 0.30
C ALA A 174 -13.34 -3.91 1.51
N PHE A 175 -12.03 -4.15 1.39
CA PHE A 175 -11.07 -3.93 2.48
C PHE A 175 -10.35 -2.60 2.33
N TYR A 176 -9.15 -2.61 1.78
CA TYR A 176 -8.33 -1.43 1.50
C TYR A 176 -7.38 -1.78 0.37
N ILE A 177 -6.85 -0.74 -0.27
CA ILE A 177 -6.11 -0.92 -1.49
C ILE A 177 -4.59 -0.88 -1.22
N LEU A 178 -3.91 -1.98 -1.56
CA LEU A 178 -2.46 -2.11 -1.50
C LEU A 178 -1.91 -2.79 -2.77
N SER A 179 -0.69 -2.42 -3.18
CA SER A 179 -0.08 -2.96 -4.40
C SER A 179 0.02 -4.48 -4.39
N ARG A 180 0.43 -5.07 -3.26
CA ARG A 180 0.54 -6.53 -3.11
C ARG A 180 -0.78 -7.29 -3.29
N TYR A 181 -1.91 -6.65 -3.00
CA TYR A 181 -3.24 -7.27 -3.07
C TYR A 181 -3.91 -7.08 -4.44
N ARG A 182 -3.49 -6.07 -5.20
CA ARG A 182 -3.87 -5.93 -6.61
C ARG A 182 -3.11 -6.87 -7.52
N PHE A 183 -1.87 -7.21 -7.15
CA PHE A 183 -0.94 -7.99 -7.96
C PHE A 183 -1.55 -9.27 -8.56
N PRO A 184 -2.31 -10.11 -7.82
CA PRO A 184 -2.93 -11.29 -8.42
C PRO A 184 -3.87 -10.97 -9.59
N THR A 185 -4.58 -9.83 -9.56
CA THR A 185 -5.46 -9.39 -10.64
C THR A 185 -4.73 -9.27 -11.99
N VAL A 186 -3.42 -9.02 -11.98
CA VAL A 186 -2.59 -8.95 -13.20
C VAL A 186 -2.71 -10.23 -14.03
N ALA A 187 -2.78 -11.40 -13.40
CA ALA A 187 -2.93 -12.67 -14.10
C ALA A 187 -4.23 -12.74 -14.92
N GLY A 188 -5.30 -12.10 -14.44
CA GLY A 188 -6.56 -11.97 -15.18
C GLY A 188 -6.56 -10.85 -16.21
N LEU A 189 -5.84 -9.75 -15.95
CA LEU A 189 -5.79 -8.59 -16.85
C LEU A 189 -4.86 -8.77 -18.05
N ILE A 190 -3.79 -9.55 -17.92
CA ILE A 190 -2.86 -9.83 -19.04
C ILE A 190 -3.59 -10.45 -20.25
N PRO A 191 -4.40 -11.51 -20.10
CA PRO A 191 -5.19 -12.06 -21.19
C PRO A 191 -6.11 -11.04 -21.86
N PHE A 192 -6.77 -10.18 -21.07
CA PHE A 192 -7.62 -9.12 -21.62
C PHE A 192 -6.82 -8.06 -22.36
N ALA A 193 -5.65 -7.66 -21.84
CA ALA A 193 -4.76 -6.72 -22.50
C ALA A 193 -4.27 -7.27 -23.84
N ALA A 194 -3.84 -8.54 -23.87
CA ALA A 194 -3.45 -9.24 -25.09
C ALA A 194 -4.62 -9.34 -26.07
N TYR A 195 -5.81 -9.68 -25.59
CA TYR A 195 -7.03 -9.71 -26.41
C TYR A 195 -7.33 -8.35 -27.05
N ALA A 196 -7.24 -7.24 -26.30
CA ALA A 196 -7.42 -5.90 -26.85
C ALA A 196 -6.39 -5.60 -27.96
N MET A 197 -5.12 -5.92 -27.75
CA MET A 197 -4.06 -5.68 -28.74
C MET A 197 -4.25 -6.51 -30.01
N VAL A 198 -4.58 -7.80 -29.86
CA VAL A 198 -4.83 -8.71 -30.99
C VAL A 198 -6.07 -8.28 -31.77
N GLU A 199 -7.15 -7.91 -31.09
CA GLU A 199 -8.36 -7.40 -31.73
C GLU A 199 -8.10 -6.10 -32.47
N PHE A 200 -7.36 -5.16 -31.87
CA PHE A 200 -6.96 -3.94 -32.54
C PHE A 200 -6.19 -4.23 -33.83
N TYR A 201 -5.13 -5.04 -33.75
CA TYR A 201 -4.29 -5.40 -34.89
C TYR A 201 -5.08 -6.12 -35.99
N ARG A 202 -5.92 -7.11 -35.61
CA ARG A 202 -6.74 -7.85 -36.57
C ARG A 202 -7.74 -6.95 -37.28
N ASN A 203 -8.44 -6.08 -36.56
CA ASN A 203 -9.41 -5.16 -37.16
C ASN A 203 -8.73 -4.11 -38.03
N TRP A 204 -7.51 -3.68 -37.68
CA TRP A 204 -6.69 -2.79 -38.49
C TRP A 204 -6.27 -3.43 -39.82
N ARG A 205 -5.83 -4.70 -39.79
CA ARG A 205 -5.38 -5.45 -40.97
C ARG A 205 -6.51 -5.88 -41.91
N THR A 206 -7.70 -6.12 -41.37
CA THR A 206 -8.88 -6.60 -42.14
C THR A 206 -9.79 -5.48 -42.64
N SER A 207 -9.27 -4.25 -42.76
CA SER A 207 -10.00 -3.05 -43.20
C SER A 207 -11.22 -2.64 -42.34
N LYS A 208 -11.45 -3.29 -41.18
CA LYS A 208 -12.46 -2.92 -40.18
C LYS A 208 -11.96 -1.80 -39.26
N ARG A 209 -11.48 -0.71 -39.87
CA ARG A 209 -10.82 0.41 -39.15
C ARG A 209 -11.73 1.06 -38.09
N SER A 210 -13.04 1.11 -38.33
CA SER A 210 -14.01 1.63 -37.36
C SER A 210 -13.98 0.88 -36.02
N ARG A 211 -13.83 -0.45 -36.02
CA ARG A 211 -13.71 -1.25 -34.79
C ARG A 211 -12.36 -1.07 -34.11
N ALA A 212 -11.29 -0.93 -34.88
CA ALA A 212 -9.97 -0.62 -34.34
C ALA A 212 -9.98 0.74 -33.63
N TRP A 213 -10.57 1.76 -34.26
CA TRP A 213 -10.76 3.07 -33.65
C TRP A 213 -11.66 3.02 -32.42
N ALA A 214 -12.78 2.29 -32.45
CA ALA A 214 -13.64 2.11 -31.28
C ALA A 214 -12.87 1.54 -30.08
N LEU A 215 -12.01 0.55 -30.30
CA LEU A 215 -11.18 -0.02 -29.25
C LEU A 215 -10.08 0.94 -28.76
N ALA A 216 -9.48 1.73 -29.66
CA ALA A 216 -8.55 2.80 -29.28
C ALA A 216 -9.23 3.90 -28.45
N PHE A 217 -10.44 4.32 -28.84
CA PHE A 217 -11.25 5.28 -28.08
C PHE A 217 -11.72 4.72 -26.74
N LEU A 218 -11.96 3.41 -26.63
CA LEU A 218 -12.25 2.74 -25.35
C LEU A 218 -11.03 2.73 -24.42
N PHE A 219 -9.82 2.65 -24.97
CA PHE A 219 -8.59 2.68 -24.17
C PHE A 219 -8.31 4.06 -23.56
N LEU A 220 -8.65 5.16 -24.25
CA LEU A 220 -8.42 6.53 -23.76
C LEU A 220 -9.03 6.84 -22.37
N PRO A 221 -10.32 6.56 -22.09
CA PRO A 221 -10.87 6.76 -20.75
C PRO A 221 -10.27 5.80 -19.73
N CYS A 222 -9.88 4.57 -20.12
CA CYS A 222 -9.24 3.62 -19.21
C CYS A 222 -7.86 4.14 -18.75
N ILE A 223 -7.05 4.67 -19.67
CA ILE A 223 -5.76 5.26 -19.31
C ILE A 223 -5.95 6.57 -18.53
N ALA A 224 -6.92 7.42 -18.91
CA ALA A 224 -7.22 8.64 -18.18
C ALA A 224 -7.64 8.36 -16.72
N LEU A 225 -8.52 7.36 -16.51
CA LEU A 225 -8.92 6.88 -15.18
C LEU A 225 -7.70 6.46 -14.34
N SER A 226 -6.77 5.70 -14.94
CA SER A 226 -5.55 5.26 -14.25
C SER A 226 -4.61 6.42 -13.87
N ARG A 227 -4.70 7.55 -14.57
CA ARG A 227 -3.83 8.72 -14.42
C ARG A 227 -4.42 9.81 -13.51
N LEU A 228 -5.63 9.62 -12.98
CA LEU A 228 -6.21 10.55 -12.01
C LEU A 228 -5.26 10.74 -10.81
N PRO A 229 -5.11 11.97 -10.27
CA PRO A 229 -4.20 12.26 -9.16
C PRO A 229 -4.80 11.83 -7.80
N LEU A 230 -5.09 10.54 -7.66
CA LEU A 230 -5.78 9.99 -6.49
C LEU A 230 -4.80 9.56 -5.38
N ILE A 231 -3.60 9.11 -5.75
CA ILE A 231 -2.59 8.63 -4.80
C ILE A 231 -1.45 9.66 -4.78
N GLY A 232 -1.05 10.09 -3.57
CA GLY A 232 0.03 11.04 -3.35
C GLY A 232 1.39 10.57 -3.89
N GLU A 233 2.35 11.49 -3.93
CA GLU A 233 3.70 11.16 -4.38
C GLU A 233 4.47 10.37 -3.31
N GLU A 234 5.49 9.65 -3.76
CA GLU A 234 6.45 9.04 -2.85
C GLU A 234 7.14 10.11 -2.00
N ASN A 235 7.09 9.95 -0.68
CA ASN A 235 7.94 10.73 0.21
C ASN A 235 9.36 10.13 0.18
N LYS A 236 10.19 10.68 -0.72
CA LYS A 236 11.58 10.25 -0.90
C LYS A 236 12.38 10.30 0.40
N ALA A 237 12.11 11.26 1.29
CA ALA A 237 12.80 11.36 2.57
C ALA A 237 12.48 10.17 3.48
N VAL A 238 11.21 9.79 3.60
CA VAL A 238 10.77 8.60 4.37
C VAL A 238 11.35 7.31 3.77
N THR A 239 11.34 7.20 2.44
CA THR A 239 11.95 6.08 1.70
C THR A 239 13.43 5.93 2.04
N HIS A 240 14.22 6.99 1.84
CA HIS A 240 15.65 6.98 2.09
C HIS A 240 15.96 6.74 3.57
N TYR A 241 15.18 7.33 4.49
CA TYR A 241 15.30 7.06 5.91
C TYR A 241 15.11 5.58 6.25
N SER A 242 14.06 4.96 5.72
CA SER A 242 13.75 3.55 5.97
C SER A 242 14.87 2.63 5.48
N MET A 243 15.44 2.92 4.31
CA MET A 243 16.63 2.23 3.79
C MET A 243 17.86 2.45 4.68
N GLY A 244 18.06 3.66 5.21
CA GLY A 244 19.11 3.97 6.16
C GLY A 244 19.02 3.14 7.44
N VAL A 245 17.81 2.99 7.98
CA VAL A 245 17.55 2.14 9.16
C VAL A 245 17.86 0.68 8.86
N ILE A 246 17.43 0.15 7.72
CA ILE A 246 17.69 -1.24 7.32
C ILE A 246 19.20 -1.49 7.19
N TYR A 247 19.93 -0.63 6.47
CA TYR A 247 21.37 -0.77 6.33
C TYR A 247 22.10 -0.64 7.66
N ALA A 248 21.65 0.25 8.56
CA ALA A 248 22.25 0.38 9.89
C ALA A 248 22.05 -0.90 10.72
N ASN A 249 20.85 -1.48 10.69
CA ASN A 249 20.53 -2.73 11.39
C ASN A 249 21.29 -3.94 10.83
N GLN A 250 21.62 -3.93 9.54
CA GLN A 250 22.48 -4.95 8.91
C GLN A 250 23.99 -4.70 9.11
N GLY A 251 24.37 -3.60 9.78
CA GLY A 251 25.77 -3.24 10.00
C GLY A 251 26.45 -2.55 8.81
N TRP A 252 25.75 -2.29 7.71
CA TRP A 252 26.27 -1.63 6.51
C TRP A 252 26.29 -0.10 6.68
N LYS A 253 27.10 0.37 7.63
CA LYS A 253 27.10 1.76 8.13
C LYS A 253 27.32 2.81 7.02
N ASP A 254 28.19 2.55 6.04
CA ASP A 254 28.43 3.52 4.95
C ASP A 254 27.23 3.70 4.04
N LYS A 255 26.52 2.60 3.73
CA LYS A 255 25.27 2.68 2.96
C LYS A 255 24.20 3.40 3.75
N ALA A 256 24.10 3.14 5.05
CA ALA A 256 23.15 3.84 5.93
C ALA A 256 23.39 5.36 5.96
N VAL A 257 24.66 5.79 6.09
CA VAL A 257 25.02 7.23 6.03
C VAL A 257 24.57 7.85 4.70
N LYS A 258 24.85 7.19 3.57
CA LYS A 258 24.43 7.68 2.24
C LYS A 258 22.91 7.85 2.14
N GLU A 259 22.15 6.89 2.64
CA GLU A 259 20.69 6.94 2.61
C GLU A 259 20.13 8.03 3.57
N TYR A 260 20.68 8.20 4.77
CA TYR A 260 20.26 9.30 5.64
C TYR A 260 20.56 10.68 5.05
N LEU A 261 21.72 10.87 4.42
CA LEU A 261 22.04 12.11 3.71
C LEU A 261 21.10 12.35 2.52
N ALA A 262 20.75 11.30 1.76
CA ALA A 262 19.78 11.41 0.68
C ALA A 262 18.38 11.75 1.20
N SER A 263 18.00 11.24 2.37
CA SER A 263 16.75 11.60 3.05
C SER A 263 16.72 13.07 3.44
N ILE A 264 17.79 13.57 4.08
CA ILE A 264 17.94 14.98 4.45
C ILE A 264 17.91 15.90 3.21
N LYS A 265 18.53 15.47 2.11
CA LYS A 265 18.47 16.21 0.84
C LYS A 265 17.06 16.27 0.27
N ALA A 266 16.28 15.19 0.41
CA ALA A 266 14.91 15.13 -0.07
C ALA A 266 13.94 15.96 0.78
N ASP A 267 14.14 15.99 2.09
CA ASP A 267 13.39 16.84 3.02
C ASP A 267 14.32 17.30 4.18
N PRO A 268 14.80 18.56 4.13
CA PRO A 268 15.64 19.12 5.18
C PRO A 268 14.97 19.26 6.54
N SER A 269 13.64 19.11 6.62
CA SER A 269 12.87 19.15 7.87
C SER A 269 12.64 17.75 8.48
N PHE A 270 13.12 16.68 7.83
CA PHE A 270 12.91 15.32 8.28
C PHE A 270 13.83 14.93 9.46
N LYS A 271 13.43 15.35 10.67
CA LYS A 271 14.17 15.23 11.93
C LYS A 271 14.77 13.84 12.21
N ALA A 272 14.03 12.77 11.89
CA ALA A 272 14.44 11.40 12.18
C ALA A 272 15.75 10.99 11.46
N SER A 273 15.99 11.51 10.24
CA SER A 273 17.23 11.23 9.50
C SER A 273 18.44 11.89 10.10
N TYR A 274 18.32 13.13 10.58
CA TYR A 274 19.39 13.79 11.34
C TYR A 274 19.72 13.02 12.62
N LEU A 275 18.71 12.60 13.37
CA LEU A 275 18.91 11.91 14.65
C LEU A 275 19.64 10.59 14.45
N ASN A 276 19.16 9.75 13.53
CA ASN A 276 19.78 8.44 13.27
C ASN A 276 21.16 8.57 12.63
N LEU A 277 21.39 9.58 11.80
CA LEU A 277 22.72 9.87 11.27
C LEU A 277 23.68 10.27 12.39
N GLY A 278 23.27 11.15 13.30
CA GLY A 278 24.08 11.60 14.45
C GLY A 278 24.47 10.44 15.36
N ILE A 279 23.49 9.61 15.71
CA ILE A 279 23.72 8.39 16.52
C ILE A 279 24.67 7.43 15.79
N LEU A 280 24.47 7.21 14.49
CA LEU A 280 25.31 6.31 13.70
C LEU A 280 26.75 6.82 13.60
N GLN A 281 26.95 8.12 13.38
CA GLN A 281 28.28 8.72 13.28
C GLN A 281 29.01 8.75 14.64
N ALA A 282 28.29 9.00 15.74
CA ALA A 282 28.86 8.90 17.08
C ALA A 282 29.37 7.47 17.36
N LYS A 283 28.58 6.45 16.99
CA LYS A 283 28.98 5.03 17.06
C LYS A 283 30.14 4.65 16.12
N ARG A 284 30.51 5.51 15.17
CA ARG A 284 31.67 5.33 14.29
C ARG A 284 32.91 6.10 14.77
N GLY A 285 32.79 6.93 15.81
CA GLY A 285 33.86 7.85 16.23
C GLY A 285 33.98 9.10 15.34
N ASN A 286 33.04 9.33 14.42
CA ASN A 286 33.04 10.47 13.52
C ASN A 286 32.39 11.68 14.23
N LEU A 287 33.10 12.24 15.21
CA LEU A 287 32.56 13.24 16.14
C LEU A 287 32.01 14.49 15.44
N HIS A 288 32.75 15.05 14.47
CA HIS A 288 32.31 16.24 13.75
C HIS A 288 30.97 16.03 13.01
N GLN A 289 30.84 14.91 12.30
CA GLN A 289 29.60 14.59 11.58
C GLN A 289 28.46 14.23 12.54
N ALA A 290 28.77 13.61 13.68
CA ALA A 290 27.79 13.32 14.71
C ALA A 290 27.21 14.60 15.30
N ILE A 291 28.07 15.56 15.69
CA ILE A 291 27.67 16.86 16.22
C ILE A 291 26.83 17.63 15.21
N TRP A 292 27.28 17.72 13.95
CA TRP A 292 26.52 18.40 12.89
C TRP A 292 25.10 17.85 12.74
N ALA A 293 24.97 16.50 12.73
CA ALA A 293 23.68 15.86 12.56
C ALA A 293 22.78 16.03 13.80
N LEU A 294 23.32 15.93 15.02
CA LEU A 294 22.55 16.16 16.25
C LEU A 294 22.14 17.63 16.41
N GLU A 295 22.97 18.59 16.01
CA GLU A 295 22.59 20.00 15.94
C GLU A 295 21.47 20.23 14.90
N GLY A 296 21.49 19.47 13.79
CA GLY A 296 20.38 19.41 12.85
C GLY A 296 19.08 18.91 13.47
N THR A 297 19.12 17.83 14.26
CA THR A 297 17.97 17.35 15.03
C THR A 297 17.47 18.40 16.00
N LEU A 298 18.38 19.05 16.74
CA LEU A 298 18.07 20.05 17.76
C LEU A 298 17.31 21.25 17.18
N ARG A 299 17.68 21.72 15.98
CA ARG A 299 16.97 22.81 15.30
C ARG A 299 15.52 22.49 14.94
N LEU A 300 15.19 21.21 14.82
CA LEU A 300 13.88 20.72 14.41
C LEU A 300 13.06 20.15 15.58
N GLU A 301 13.64 20.07 16.79
CA GLU A 301 12.99 19.52 17.97
C GLU A 301 12.17 20.58 18.70
N THR A 302 10.99 20.21 19.14
CA THR A 302 10.07 21.08 19.89
C THR A 302 9.82 20.58 21.31
N ASP A 303 10.12 19.31 21.62
CA ASP A 303 9.99 18.75 22.97
C ASP A 303 11.16 19.21 23.88
N PRO A 304 10.89 19.98 24.96
CA PRO A 304 11.93 20.47 25.88
C PRO A 304 12.78 19.36 26.51
N SER A 305 12.20 18.19 26.75
CA SER A 305 12.91 17.05 27.34
C SER A 305 13.94 16.50 26.35
N GLN A 306 13.54 16.34 25.09
CA GLN A 306 14.43 15.86 24.03
C GLN A 306 15.51 16.89 23.68
N ILE A 307 15.17 18.19 23.68
CA ILE A 307 16.13 19.29 23.52
C ILE A 307 17.24 19.20 24.56
N SER A 308 16.88 19.01 25.83
CA SER A 308 17.84 18.92 26.94
C SER A 308 18.78 17.71 26.77
N ILE A 309 18.23 16.56 26.38
CA ILE A 309 19.01 15.34 26.09
C ILE A 309 19.98 15.56 24.93
N LEU A 310 19.51 16.17 23.83
CA LEU A 310 20.34 16.45 22.65
C LEU A 310 21.49 17.41 22.99
N GLN A 311 21.22 18.48 23.74
CA GLN A 311 22.25 19.43 24.17
C GLN A 311 23.32 18.76 25.03
N LEU A 312 22.93 17.91 25.99
CA LEU A 312 23.87 17.16 26.82
C LEU A 312 24.76 16.24 25.96
N ASN A 313 24.15 15.51 25.02
CA ASN A 313 24.88 14.61 24.13
C ASN A 313 25.87 15.38 23.23
N ILE A 314 25.46 16.53 22.68
CA ILE A 314 26.34 17.39 21.87
C ILE A 314 27.50 17.92 22.71
N ARG A 315 27.27 18.39 23.95
CA ARG A 315 28.35 18.85 24.84
C ARG A 315 29.34 17.75 25.17
N ARG A 316 28.86 16.53 25.45
CA ARG A 316 29.71 15.36 25.70
C ARG A 316 30.60 15.02 24.50
N LEU A 317 30.04 15.05 23.29
CA LEU A 317 30.81 14.79 22.07
C LEU A 317 31.82 15.90 21.75
N LYS A 318 31.52 17.16 22.11
CA LYS A 318 32.46 18.30 21.94
C LYS A 318 33.64 18.27 22.93
N ALA A 319 33.51 17.51 24.03
CA ALA A 319 34.54 17.39 25.06
C ALA A 319 35.49 16.18 24.85
N GLN A 320 35.23 15.36 23.84
CA GLN A 320 36.08 14.25 23.40
C GLN A 320 37.01 14.72 22.28
#